data_AF-A0A4R5KYQ3-F1
#
_entry.id   AF-A0A4R5KYQ3-F1
#
_cell.length_a   1.000
_cell.length_b   1.000
_cell.length_c   1.000
_cell.angle_alpha   90.00
_cell.angle_beta   90.00
_cell.angle_gamma   90.00
#
_symmetry.space_group_name_H-M   'P 1'
#
loop_
_entity.id
_entity.type
_entity.pdbx_description
1 polymer ?
#
loop_
_entity_poly.entity_id
_entity_poly.type
_entity_poly.pdbx_seq_one_letter_code
_entity_poly.pdbx_strand_id
1 'polypeptide(L)' 'MSSTVPLDVEARPYCHRLLELGLLCKETHINTIRIAPPLTIMKDEIDWAADRVEFVLTERSPMT' A
#
# COMPACT_ATOMS: atom_id res chain seq x y z
N MET A 1 0.46 16.83 3.07
CA MET A 1 0.02 15.52 3.59
C MET A 1 1.11 14.51 3.23
N SER A 2 1.77 13.92 4.23
CA SER A 2 2.84 12.92 4.00
C SER A 2 2.23 11.52 3.98
N SER A 3 2.28 10.85 2.82
CA SER A 3 1.69 9.52 2.57
C SER A 3 2.65 8.38 2.93
N THR A 4 2.86 8.14 4.23
CA THR A 4 3.80 7.12 4.74
C THR A 4 3.06 6.15 5.66
N VAL A 5 3.06 4.84 5.34
CA VAL A 5 2.41 3.79 6.15
C VAL A 5 3.46 2.87 6.79
N PRO A 6 3.58 2.82 8.13
CA PRO A 6 4.44 1.89 8.84
C PRO A 6 3.79 0.50 9.00
N LEU A 7 4.59 -0.56 8.91
CA LEU A 7 4.21 -1.97 9.00
C LEU A 7 5.13 -2.69 9.99
N ASP A 8 4.63 -3.61 10.80
CA ASP A 8 5.47 -4.41 11.73
C ASP A 8 6.26 -5.54 11.03
N VAL A 9 6.17 -5.66 9.71
CA VAL A 9 6.79 -6.74 8.90
C VAL A 9 7.44 -6.22 7.62
N GLU A 10 8.21 -7.08 6.95
CA GLU A 10 8.82 -6.76 5.65
C GLU A 10 7.77 -6.28 4.64
N ALA A 11 7.97 -5.06 4.13
CA ALA A 11 7.09 -4.40 3.17
C ALA A 11 7.11 -5.01 1.75
N ARG A 12 8.06 -5.91 1.48
CA ARG A 12 8.33 -6.49 0.16
C ARG A 12 7.19 -7.32 -0.43
N PRO A 13 6.62 -8.31 0.28
CA PRO A 13 5.46 -9.05 -0.22
C PRO A 13 4.25 -8.14 -0.49
N TYR A 14 4.04 -7.11 0.34
CA TYR A 14 2.96 -6.14 0.17
C TYR A 14 3.17 -5.28 -1.08
N CYS A 15 4.37 -4.78 -1.32
CA CYS A 15 4.70 -4.03 -2.52
C CYS A 15 4.46 -4.85 -3.80
N HIS A 16 4.81 -6.14 -3.80
CA HIS A 16 4.55 -7.02 -4.94
C HIS A 16 3.05 -7.27 -5.16
N ARG A 17 2.26 -7.43 -4.09
CA ARG A 17 0.80 -7.58 -4.21
C ARG A 17 0.11 -6.31 -4.67
N LEU A 18 0.53 -5.16 -4.16
CA LEU A 18 0.04 -3.87 -4.62
C LEU A 18 0.41 -3.62 -6.10
N LEU A 19 1.59 -4.06 -6.55
CA LEU A 19 1.97 -4.02 -7.95
C LEU A 19 1.01 -4.83 -8.85
N GLU A 20 0.64 -6.05 -8.43
CA GLU A 20 -0.34 -6.87 -9.16
C GLU A 20 -1.73 -6.21 -9.21
N LEU A 21 -2.07 -5.44 -8.18
CA LEU A 21 -3.31 -4.69 -8.12
C LEU A 21 -3.26 -3.37 -8.92
N GLY A 22 -2.12 -3.04 -9.52
CA GLY A 22 -1.91 -1.82 -10.31
C GLY A 22 -1.44 -0.61 -9.51
N LEU A 23 -1.07 -0.77 -8.23
CA LEU A 23 -0.52 0.29 -7.39
C LEU A 23 1.02 0.25 -7.41
N LEU A 24 1.63 1.34 -7.87
CA LEU A 24 3.07 1.53 -7.76
C LEU A 24 3.43 2.02 -6.35
N CYS A 25 4.14 1.18 -5.61
CA CYS A 25 4.60 1.47 -4.25
C CYS A 25 6.10 1.21 -4.14
N LYS A 26 6.78 2.03 -3.33
CA LYS A 26 8.20 1.83 -3.01
C LYS A 26 8.34 1.56 -1.52
N GLU A 27 8.97 0.44 -1.18
CA GLU A 27 9.39 0.17 0.19
C GLU A 27 10.57 1.06 0.59
N THR A 28 10.56 1.49 1.83
CA THR A 28 11.61 2.27 2.49
C THR A 28 11.77 1.75 3.90
N HIS A 29 13.01 1.68 4.39
CA HIS A 29 13.35 1.26 5.76
C HIS A 29 12.59 0.02 6.28
N ILE A 30 12.58 -1.07 5.47
CA ILE A 30 12.12 -2.44 5.79
C ILE A 30 10.60 -2.58 6.04
N ASN A 31 10.00 -1.59 6.67
CA ASN A 31 8.68 -1.61 7.29
C ASN A 31 7.77 -0.51 6.74
N THR A 32 8.25 0.34 5.82
CA THR A 32 7.49 1.52 5.39
C THR A 32 7.19 1.47 3.90
N ILE A 33 5.91 1.59 3.53
CA ILE A 33 5.50 1.70 2.13
C ILE A 33 5.19 3.15 1.80
N ARG A 34 5.84 3.65 0.74
CA ARG A 34 5.59 4.98 0.17
C ARG A 34 4.80 4.85 -1.12
N ILE A 35 3.62 5.46 -1.13
CA ILE A 35 2.74 5.56 -2.29
C ILE A 35 2.93 6.97 -2.87
N ALA A 36 3.29 7.04 -4.15
CA ALA A 36 3.48 8.31 -4.86
C ALA A 36 2.43 8.44 -5.97
N PRO A 37 1.18 8.83 -5.63
CA PRO A 37 0.17 9.06 -6.64
C PRO A 37 0.52 10.32 -7.46
N PRO A 38 0.12 10.39 -8.75
CA PRO A 38 0.28 11.59 -9.55
C PRO A 38 -0.57 12.73 -8.99
N LEU A 39 -0.14 13.98 -9.18
CA LEU A 39 -0.87 15.18 -8.71
C LEU A 39 -2.25 15.37 -9.38
N THR A 40 -2.55 14.59 -10.42
CA THR A 40 -3.80 14.59 -11.17
C THR A 40 -4.79 13.52 -10.73
N ILE A 41 -4.45 12.71 -9.71
CA ILE A 41 -5.31 11.62 -9.22
C ILE A 41 -6.66 12.16 -8.71
N MET A 42 -7.75 11.50 -9.07
CA MET A 42 -9.10 11.85 -8.61
C MET A 42 -9.39 11.25 -7.23
N LYS A 43 -10.37 11.81 -6.54
CA LYS A 43 -10.78 11.32 -5.21
C LYS A 43 -11.21 9.85 -5.26
N ASP A 44 -11.97 9.47 -6.28
CA ASP A 44 -12.43 8.09 -6.49
C ASP A 44 -11.26 7.11 -6.69
N GLU A 45 -10.17 7.56 -7.32
CA GLU A 45 -8.95 6.76 -7.49
C GLU A 45 -8.18 6.62 -6.17
N ILE A 46 -8.21 7.65 -5.30
CA ILE A 46 -7.65 7.58 -3.96
C ILE A 46 -8.45 6.60 -3.11
N ASP A 47 -9.78 6.69 -3.14
CA ASP A 47 -10.67 5.79 -2.40
C ASP A 47 -10.47 4.34 -2.88
N TRP A 48 -10.38 4.12 -4.20
CA TRP A 48 -10.05 2.81 -4.78
C TRP A 48 -8.66 2.30 -4.34
N ALA A 49 -7.64 3.17 -4.31
CA ALA A 49 -6.31 2.80 -3.85
C ALA A 49 -6.29 2.45 -2.36
N ALA A 50 -7.04 3.18 -1.55
CA ALA A 50 -7.17 2.95 -0.12
C ALA A 50 -7.83 1.58 0.16
N ASP A 51 -8.91 1.24 -0.55
CA ASP A 51 -9.58 -0.06 -0.44
C ASP A 51 -8.63 -1.22 -0.77
N ARG A 52 -7.76 -1.06 -1.78
CA ARG A 52 -6.76 -2.08 -2.13
C ARG A 52 -5.67 -2.21 -1.08
N VAL A 53 -5.19 -1.09 -0.54
CA VAL A 53 -4.23 -1.11 0.58
C VAL A 53 -4.87 -1.79 1.78
N GLU A 54 -6.11 -1.45 2.13
CA GLU A 54 -6.85 -2.10 3.21
C GLU A 54 -7.02 -3.60 2.94
N PHE A 55 -7.37 -4.02 1.73
CA PHE A 55 -7.50 -5.42 1.36
C PHE A 55 -6.21 -6.21 1.63
N VAL A 56 -5.07 -5.72 1.14
CA VAL A 56 -3.77 -6.39 1.32
C VAL A 56 -3.32 -6.37 2.80
N LEU A 57 -3.66 -5.32 3.55
CA LEU A 57 -3.37 -5.24 5.00
C LEU A 57 -4.31 -6.10 5.86
N THR A 58 -5.58 -6.24 5.47
CA THR A 58 -6.64 -6.93 6.22
C THR A 58 -6.71 -8.42 5.93
N GLU A 59 -6.24 -8.87 4.76
CA GLU A 59 -5.96 -10.29 4.50
C GLU A 59 -5.01 -10.92 5.55
N ARG A 60 -4.39 -10.12 6.43
CA ARG A 60 -3.74 -10.59 7.66
C ARG A 60 -4.68 -10.95 8.81
N SER A 61 -5.88 -11.48 8.56
CA SER A 61 -6.56 -12.22 9.62
C SER A 61 -5.90 -13.61 9.76
N PRO A 62 -5.59 -14.04 10.99
CA PRO A 62 -4.30 -14.59 11.37
C PRO A 62 -4.18 -16.07 10.95
N MET A 63 -3.17 -16.39 10.12
CA MET A 63 -2.68 -17.76 10.11
C MET A 63 -1.72 -17.91 11.30
N THR A 64 -2.23 -18.58 12.32
CA THR A 64 -1.56 -18.97 13.57
C THR A 64 -0.20 -19.65 13.32
#